data_AF-A0A973PTK0-F1
#
_entry.id   AF-A0A973PTK0-F1
#
_cell.length_a   1.000
_cell.length_b   1.000
_cell.length_c   1.000
_cell.angle_alpha   90.00
_cell.angle_beta   90.00
_cell.angle_gamma   90.00
#
_symmetry.space_group_name_H-M   'P 1'
#
loop_
_entity.id
_entity.type
_entity.pdbx_description
1 polymer ?
#
loop_
_entity_poly.entity_id
_entity_poly.type
_entity_poly.pdbx_seq_one_letter_code
_entity_poly.pdbx_strand_id
1 'polypeptide(L)'
;MPSSAERDARDLVEARFPGALYSFLGGSRATATSDLDIVVVLPEVRPYRENLRWREWPVELFVHNELSLTGWADRDLATRHPTMPRLCAEGVVLTDPSGKAARVRARMRARLAAGP
;
A
#
# COMPACT_ATOMS: atom_id res chain seq x y z
N MET A 1 18.24 0.28 9.98
CA MET A 1 18.34 -0.70 8.88
C MET A 1 16.95 -1.22 8.60
N PRO A 2 16.48 -1.28 7.34
CA PRO A 2 15.19 -1.89 7.02
C PRO A 2 15.17 -3.36 7.45
N SER A 3 13.99 -3.91 7.76
CA SER A 3 13.83 -5.34 8.04
C SER A 3 14.08 -6.19 6.76
N SER A 4 14.21 -7.52 6.90
CA SER A 4 14.23 -8.40 5.71
C SER A 4 12.92 -8.30 4.94
N ALA A 5 11.78 -8.25 5.64
CA ALA A 5 10.46 -8.04 5.05
C ALA A 5 10.38 -6.76 4.20
N GLU A 6 10.86 -5.62 4.72
CA GLU A 6 10.85 -4.36 3.97
C GLU A 6 11.74 -4.41 2.72
N ARG A 7 12.88 -5.10 2.78
CA ARG A 7 13.75 -5.31 1.61
C ARG A 7 13.07 -6.19 0.58
N ASP A 8 12.53 -7.34 0.98
CA ASP A 8 11.88 -8.28 0.07
C ASP A 8 10.60 -7.71 -0.55
N ALA A 9 9.85 -6.91 0.22
CA ALA A 9 8.69 -6.18 -0.29
C ALA A 9 9.09 -5.15 -1.35
N ARG A 10 10.21 -4.44 -1.14
CA ARG A 10 10.76 -3.50 -2.12
C ARG A 10 11.20 -4.22 -3.39
N ASP A 11 11.96 -5.32 -3.25
CA ASP A 11 12.37 -6.16 -4.38
C ASP A 11 11.16 -6.62 -5.21
N LEU A 12 10.08 -7.06 -4.55
CA LEU A 12 8.85 -7.47 -5.23
C LEU A 12 8.23 -6.33 -6.03
N VAL A 13 8.10 -5.13 -5.42
CA VAL A 13 7.51 -3.97 -6.09
C VAL A 13 8.35 -3.56 -7.30
N GLU A 14 9.67 -3.47 -7.14
CA GLU A 14 10.57 -3.09 -8.23
C GLU A 14 10.54 -4.11 -9.38
N ALA A 15 10.47 -5.41 -9.06
CA ALA A 15 10.42 -6.47 -10.06
C ALA A 15 9.09 -6.53 -10.84
N ARG A 16 7.95 -6.38 -10.16
CA ARG A 16 6.62 -6.55 -10.79
C ARG A 16 6.00 -5.24 -11.27
N PHE A 17 6.36 -4.11 -10.69
CA PHE A 17 5.71 -2.82 -10.92
C PHE A 17 6.73 -1.70 -11.19
N PRO A 18 7.60 -1.83 -12.22
CA PRO A 18 8.61 -0.82 -12.53
C PRO A 18 8.01 0.56 -12.87
N GLY A 19 6.73 0.62 -13.25
CA GLY A 19 5.99 1.85 -13.51
C GLY A 19 5.20 2.41 -12.31
N ALA A 20 5.43 1.92 -11.09
CA ALA A 20 4.72 2.40 -9.90
C ALA A 20 5.01 3.88 -9.63
N LEU A 21 3.94 4.65 -9.45
CA LEU A 21 3.99 6.05 -9.01
C LEU A 21 4.47 6.13 -7.56
N TYR A 22 3.96 5.23 -6.72
CA TYR A 22 4.35 5.02 -5.34
C TYR A 22 3.76 3.71 -4.81
N SER A 23 4.31 3.22 -3.70
CA SER A 23 3.75 2.06 -2.99
C SER A 23 4.02 2.10 -1.49
N PHE A 24 3.12 1.46 -0.74
CA PHE A 24 3.17 1.39 0.71
C PHE A 24 3.14 -0.07 1.17
N LEU A 25 4.03 -0.43 2.09
CA LEU A 25 3.95 -1.64 2.88
C LEU A 25 3.21 -1.32 4.19
N GLY A 26 2.07 -1.96 4.41
CA GLY A 26 1.39 -1.97 5.70
C GLY A 26 1.75 -3.17 6.57
N GLY A 27 1.04 -3.31 7.69
CA GLY A 27 1.30 -4.35 8.69
C GLY A 27 2.49 -4.00 9.60
N SER A 28 2.20 -3.54 10.82
CA SER A 28 3.21 -3.04 11.77
C SER A 28 4.02 -4.12 12.49
N ARG A 29 3.95 -5.38 12.05
CA ARG A 29 4.66 -6.50 12.70
C ARG A 29 5.15 -7.48 11.64
N ALA A 30 6.30 -7.20 11.04
CA ALA A 30 7.06 -8.18 10.27
C ALA A 30 7.56 -9.31 11.20
N THR A 31 6.63 -10.14 11.68
CA THR A 31 6.96 -11.46 12.24
C THR A 31 6.89 -12.46 11.10
N ALA A 32 7.59 -13.60 11.20
CA ALA A 32 7.64 -14.63 10.16
C ALA A 32 6.26 -15.22 9.77
N THR A 33 5.19 -14.84 10.48
CA THR A 33 3.81 -15.28 10.25
C THR A 33 2.89 -14.17 9.76
N SER A 34 3.37 -12.95 9.56
CA SER A 34 2.53 -11.82 9.13
C SER A 34 2.58 -11.65 7.62
N ASP A 35 1.40 -11.52 7.03
CA ASP A 35 1.23 -11.23 5.60
C ASP A 35 1.75 -9.82 5.29
N LEU A 36 2.38 -9.65 4.13
CA LEU A 36 2.80 -8.34 3.62
C LEU A 36 1.64 -7.71 2.85
N ASP A 37 1.01 -6.71 3.45
CA ASP A 37 -0.01 -5.90 2.78
C ASP A 37 0.65 -4.78 1.97
N ILE A 38 0.60 -4.85 0.65
CA ILE A 38 1.27 -3.89 -0.23
C ILE A 38 0.26 -3.16 -1.12
N VAL A 39 0.17 -1.84 -0.94
CA VAL A 39 -0.58 -0.96 -1.85
C VAL A 39 0.36 -0.49 -2.95
N VAL A 40 0.03 -0.76 -4.21
CA VAL A 40 0.78 -0.28 -5.38
C VAL A 40 -0.09 0.65 -6.20
N VAL A 41 0.43 1.83 -6.54
CA VAL A 41 -0.28 2.77 -7.41
C VAL A 41 0.42 2.91 -8.75
N LEU A 42 -0.30 2.58 -9.82
CA LEU A 42 0.13 2.70 -11.22
C LEU A 42 -0.53 3.91 -11.90
N PRO A 43 0.05 4.46 -12.97
CA PRO A 43 -0.58 5.53 -13.76
C PRO A 43 -1.93 5.10 -14.34
N GLU A 44 -1.98 3.88 -14.89
CA GLU A 44 -3.18 3.32 -15.49
C GLU A 44 -3.27 1.82 -15.19
N VAL A 45 -4.37 1.40 -14.56
CA VAL A 45 -4.67 0.00 -14.25
C VAL A 45 -6.15 -0.12 -13.90
N ARG A 46 -6.77 -1.28 -14.18
CA ARG A 46 -8.04 -1.64 -13.53
C ARG A 46 -7.71 -2.12 -12.11
N PRO A 47 -8.39 -1.63 -11.06
CA PRO A 47 -8.04 -2.02 -9.70
C PRO A 47 -8.20 -3.52 -9.49
N TYR A 48 -7.25 -4.15 -8.82
CA TYR A 48 -7.32 -5.56 -8.48
C TYR A 48 -6.60 -5.88 -7.17
N ARG A 49 -6.97 -7.03 -6.60
CA ARG A 49 -6.30 -7.62 -5.43
C ARG A 49 -5.72 -8.97 -5.84
N GLU A 50 -4.50 -9.25 -5.40
CA GLU A 50 -3.80 -10.50 -5.70
C GLU A 50 -3.11 -11.02 -4.44
N ASN A 51 -3.31 -12.30 -4.12
CA ASN A 51 -2.54 -12.98 -3.08
C ASN A 51 -1.45 -13.83 -3.74
N LEU A 52 -0.23 -13.74 -3.25
CA LEU A 52 0.90 -14.53 -3.76
C LEU A 52 1.89 -14.87 -2.65
N ARG A 53 2.88 -15.70 -2.98
CA ARG A 53 4.08 -15.89 -2.16
C ARG A 53 5.28 -15.27 -2.84
N TRP A 54 6.04 -14.48 -2.09
CA TRP A 54 7.32 -13.93 -2.53
C TRP A 54 8.39 -14.28 -1.49
N ARG A 55 9.32 -15.14 -1.89
CA ARG A 55 10.28 -15.78 -0.95
C ARG A 55 9.50 -16.49 0.19
N GLU A 56 9.86 -16.26 1.46
CA GLU A 56 9.12 -16.78 2.61
C GLU A 56 7.79 -16.07 2.90
N TRP A 57 7.50 -14.93 2.29
CA TRP A 57 6.38 -14.07 2.67
C TRP A 57 5.09 -14.37 1.90
N PRO A 58 3.96 -14.59 2.58
CA PRO A 58 2.65 -14.36 1.98
C PRO A 58 2.47 -12.86 1.74
N VAL A 59 1.96 -12.50 0.56
CA VAL A 59 1.78 -11.11 0.15
C VAL A 59 0.36 -10.91 -0.36
N GLU A 60 -0.29 -9.86 0.13
CA GLU A 60 -1.54 -9.34 -0.39
C GLU A 60 -1.26 -8.01 -1.11
N LEU A 61 -1.45 -8.00 -2.43
CA LEU A 61 -1.29 -6.82 -3.26
C LEU A 61 -2.64 -6.13 -3.46
N PHE A 62 -2.67 -4.83 -3.24
CA PHE A 62 -3.76 -3.92 -3.59
C PHE A 62 -3.27 -2.97 -4.69
N VAL A 63 -3.62 -3.27 -5.93
CA VAL A 63 -3.13 -2.53 -7.09
C VAL A 63 -4.20 -1.56 -7.57
N HIS A 64 -3.87 -0.28 -7.58
CA HIS A 64 -4.78 0.81 -7.88
C HIS A 64 -4.16 1.82 -8.85
N ASN A 65 -5.00 2.66 -9.43
CA ASN A 65 -4.62 4.01 -9.86
C ASN A 65 -5.10 5.04 -8.81
N GLU A 66 -4.70 6.30 -8.93
CA GLU A 66 -5.03 7.34 -7.92
C GLU A 66 -6.56 7.51 -7.74
N LEU A 67 -7.34 7.36 -8.81
CA LEU A 67 -8.80 7.47 -8.80
C LEU A 67 -9.44 6.32 -8.02
N SER A 68 -9.08 5.08 -8.34
CA SER A 68 -9.63 3.90 -7.66
C SER A 68 -9.18 3.84 -6.21
N LEU A 69 -7.93 4.20 -5.88
CA LEU A 69 -7.47 4.29 -4.49
C LEU A 69 -8.34 5.27 -3.69
N THR A 70 -8.66 6.42 -4.27
CA THR A 70 -9.53 7.42 -3.64
C THR A 70 -10.92 6.84 -3.38
N GLY A 71 -11.55 6.21 -4.38
CA GLY A 71 -12.89 5.64 -4.25
C GLY A 71 -12.97 4.49 -3.24
N TRP A 72 -11.95 3.63 -3.19
CA TRP A 72 -11.85 2.59 -2.17
C TRP A 72 -11.66 3.16 -0.78
N ALA A 73 -10.81 4.18 -0.63
CA ALA A 73 -10.66 4.86 0.66
C ALA A 73 -11.98 5.48 1.16
N ASP A 74 -12.80 6.05 0.27
CA ASP A 74 -14.10 6.61 0.63
C ASP A 74 -15.10 5.51 1.06
N ARG A 75 -15.11 4.38 0.35
CA ARG A 75 -15.92 3.19 0.69
C ARG A 75 -15.52 2.59 2.05
N ASP A 76 -14.21 2.44 2.27
CA ASP A 76 -13.64 1.91 3.50
C ASP A 76 -14.04 2.75 4.72
N LEU A 77 -14.02 4.08 4.58
CA LEU A 77 -14.48 5.00 5.64
C LEU A 77 -16.00 4.89 5.88
N ALA A 78 -16.80 4.89 4.80
CA ALA A 78 -18.25 4.76 4.90
C ALA A 78 -18.70 3.45 5.59
N THR A 79 -17.92 2.38 5.41
CA THR A 79 -18.16 1.07 6.05
C THR A 79 -17.44 0.90 7.39
N ARG A 80 -16.76 1.94 7.92
CA ARG A 80 -15.98 1.92 9.17
C ARG A 80 -14.84 0.88 9.20
N HIS A 81 -14.33 0.49 8.04
CA HIS A 81 -13.18 -0.40 7.88
C HIS A 81 -12.10 0.29 7.03
N PRO A 82 -11.34 1.25 7.60
CA PRO A 82 -10.43 2.13 6.85
C PRO A 82 -9.11 1.46 6.44
N THR A 83 -9.16 0.34 5.72
CA THR A 83 -7.98 -0.44 5.31
C THR A 83 -7.06 0.37 4.40
N MET A 84 -7.53 0.82 3.24
CA MET A 84 -6.72 1.61 2.30
C MET A 84 -6.18 2.91 2.93
N PRO A 85 -6.99 3.70 3.67
CA PRO A 85 -6.50 4.85 4.41
C PRO A 85 -5.38 4.51 5.41
N ARG A 86 -5.54 3.46 6.23
CA ARG A 86 -4.52 3.05 7.22
C ARG A 86 -3.22 2.62 6.56
N LEU A 87 -3.28 1.73 5.57
CA LEU A 87 -2.10 1.24 4.85
C LEU A 87 -1.29 2.41 4.24
N CYS A 88 -1.96 3.38 3.63
CA CYS A 88 -1.30 4.54 3.04
C CYS A 88 -0.83 5.59 4.07
N ALA A 89 -1.54 5.75 5.19
CA ALA A 89 -1.23 6.74 6.22
C ALA A 89 -0.05 6.31 7.12
N GLU A 90 0.00 5.02 7.44
CA GLU A 90 0.89 4.42 8.44
C GLU A 90 2.01 3.60 7.81
N GLY A 91 1.80 3.07 6.60
CA GLY A 91 2.75 2.18 5.94
C GLY A 91 4.10 2.79 5.59
N VAL A 92 5.08 1.91 5.36
CA VAL A 92 6.43 2.25 4.91
C VAL A 92 6.41 2.46 3.39
N VAL A 93 7.06 3.52 2.90
CA VAL A 93 7.15 3.77 1.45
C VAL A 93 8.18 2.81 0.85
N LEU A 94 7.75 1.97 -0.09
CA LEU A 94 8.65 1.06 -0.81
C LEU A 94 9.19 1.72 -2.09
N THR A 95 8.35 2.43 -2.85
CA THR A 95 8.78 3.23 -4.01
C THR A 95 8.04 4.57 -4.04
N ASP A 96 8.68 5.61 -4.56
CA ASP A 96 8.11 6.95 -4.79
C ASP A 96 9.03 7.80 -5.70
N PRO A 97 9.18 7.44 -7.00
CA PRO A 97 10.11 8.13 -7.91
C PRO A 97 9.79 9.61 -8.12
N SER A 98 8.55 10.05 -7.84
CA SER A 98 8.09 11.42 -8.07
C SER A 98 7.76 12.21 -6.81
N GLY A 99 8.02 11.66 -5.61
CA GLY A 99 7.78 12.34 -4.33
C GLY A 99 6.30 12.53 -3.97
N LYS A 100 5.40 11.73 -4.53
CA LYS A 100 3.95 11.84 -4.33
C LYS A 100 3.47 11.20 -3.02
N ALA A 101 4.21 10.23 -2.48
CA ALA A 101 3.76 9.42 -1.35
C ALA A 101 3.46 10.26 -0.10
N ALA A 102 4.25 11.32 0.15
CA ALA A 102 4.05 12.23 1.29
C ALA A 102 2.69 12.95 1.23
N ARG A 103 2.29 13.44 0.05
CA ARG A 103 1.00 14.10 -0.16
C ARG A 103 -0.17 13.13 0.03
N VAL A 104 -0.04 11.92 -0.51
CA VAL A 104 -1.07 10.87 -0.38
C VAL A 104 -1.23 10.46 1.08
N ARG A 105 -0.12 10.24 1.79
CA ARG A 105 -0.11 9.95 3.24
C ARG A 105 -0.83 11.04 4.04
N ALA A 106 -0.52 12.31 3.79
CA ALA A 106 -1.16 13.43 4.47
C ALA A 106 -2.68 13.45 4.22
N ARG A 107 -3.11 13.22 2.98
CA ARG A 107 -4.53 13.11 2.62
C ARG A 107 -5.23 11.96 3.35
N MET A 108 -4.60 10.78 3.42
CA MET A 108 -5.19 9.62 4.09
C MET A 108 -5.25 9.81 5.62
N ARG A 109 -4.24 10.45 6.23
CA ARG A 109 -4.28 10.84 7.64
C ARG A 109 -5.40 11.82 7.94
N ALA A 110 -5.60 12.83 7.09
CA ALA A 110 -6.69 13.80 7.26
C ALA A 110 -8.06 13.11 7.19
N ARG A 111 -8.23 12.17 6.26
CA ARG A 111 -9.44 11.35 6.13
C ARG A 111 -9.70 10.49 7.37
N LEU A 112 -8.66 9.86 7.93
CA LEU A 112 -8.76 9.08 9.17
C LEU A 112 -9.13 9.96 10.37
N ALA A 113 -8.54 11.16 10.46
CA ALA A 113 -8.77 12.09 11.57
C ALA A 113 -10.18 12.70 11.55
N ALA A 114 -10.80 12.84 10.37
CA ALA A 114 -12.17 13.32 10.24
C ALA A 114 -13.22 12.37 10.86
N GLY A 115 -12.84 11.10 11.09
CA GLY A 115 -13.76 10.07 11.56
C GLY A 115 -14.75 9.60 10.47
N PRO A 116 -15.47 8.50 10.72
CA PRO A 116 -16.61 8.10 9.89
C PRO A 116 -17.85 8.99 10.10
#